data_AF-A0A9N8QSN1-F1
#
_entry.id   AF-A0A9N8QSN1-F1
#
_cell.length_a   1.000
_cell.length_b   1.000
_cell.length_c   1.000
_cell.angle_alpha   90.00
_cell.angle_beta   90.00
_cell.angle_gamma   90.00
#
_symmetry.space_group_name_H-M   'P 1'
#
loop_
_entity.id
_entity.type
_entity.pdbx_description
1 polymer ?
#
loop_
_entity_poly.entity_id
_entity_poly.type
_entity_poly.pdbx_seq_one_letter_code
_entity_poly.pdbx_strand_id
1 'polypeptide(L)'
;MTEPPISKKQFSEHVVTLLAGKDSAVVEAGTLTDFAWKTLCFERDDSLLLKFDQGGETSVLPLPYEEFFVDEAHVANSLEDSCVTPSDRILIKKKYPGYQGPIEFQKAAQGG
;
A
#
# COMPACT_ATOMS: atom_id res chain seq x y z
N MET A 1 7.96 7.98 -16.62
CA MET A 1 7.84 7.07 -15.48
C MET A 1 9.18 6.43 -15.26
N THR A 2 9.65 6.45 -14.03
CA THR A 2 10.96 5.92 -13.63
C THR A 2 10.79 4.76 -12.67
N GLU A 3 11.86 3.99 -12.47
CA GLU A 3 11.86 2.94 -11.47
C GLU A 3 11.79 3.55 -10.06
N PRO A 4 10.96 3.01 -9.16
CA PRO A 4 10.87 3.50 -7.80
C PRO A 4 12.19 3.23 -7.05
N PRO A 5 12.57 4.10 -6.10
CA PRO A 5 13.77 3.93 -5.28
C PRO A 5 13.60 2.83 -4.21
N ILE A 6 12.74 1.86 -4.44
CA ILE A 6 12.53 0.68 -3.61
C ILE A 6 12.20 -0.52 -4.53
N SER A 7 12.81 -1.66 -4.28
CA SER A 7 12.43 -2.90 -4.96
C SER A 7 11.18 -3.52 -4.33
N LYS A 8 10.46 -4.35 -5.09
CA LYS A 8 9.33 -5.15 -4.55
C LYS A 8 9.74 -5.92 -3.29
N LYS A 9 10.91 -6.58 -3.31
CA LYS A 9 11.38 -7.39 -2.18
C LYS A 9 11.55 -6.55 -0.90
N GLN A 10 12.20 -5.39 -1.02
CA GLN A 10 12.38 -4.47 0.11
C GLN A 10 11.04 -3.96 0.63
N PHE A 11 10.12 -3.60 -0.28
CA PHE A 11 8.77 -3.18 0.08
C PHE A 11 8.04 -4.29 0.85
N SER A 12 8.07 -5.54 0.36
CA SER A 12 7.43 -6.68 1.03
C SER A 12 7.99 -6.94 2.43
N GLU A 13 9.32 -6.94 2.58
CA GLU A 13 9.99 -7.13 3.88
C GLU A 13 9.63 -6.02 4.87
N HIS A 14 9.52 -4.79 4.37
CA HIS A 14 9.14 -3.64 5.17
C HIS A 14 7.68 -3.71 5.63
N VAL A 15 6.75 -4.08 4.75
CA VAL A 15 5.33 -4.28 5.11
C VAL A 15 5.17 -5.38 6.16
N VAL A 16 5.92 -6.48 6.06
CA VAL A 16 5.94 -7.53 7.10
C VAL A 16 6.41 -6.97 8.45
N THR A 17 7.40 -6.09 8.44
CA THR A 17 7.90 -5.40 9.65
C THR A 17 6.83 -4.49 10.25
N LEU A 18 6.10 -3.72 9.43
CA LEU A 18 4.99 -2.87 9.88
C LEU A 18 3.86 -3.67 10.54
N LEU A 19 3.59 -4.88 10.06
CA LEU A 19 2.61 -5.78 10.68
C LEU A 19 3.08 -6.29 12.06
N ALA A 20 4.38 -6.31 12.35
CA ALA A 20 4.95 -6.69 13.64
C ALA A 20 4.39 -8.03 14.19
N GLY A 21 4.22 -9.02 13.30
CA GLY A 21 3.67 -10.34 13.62
C GLY A 21 2.14 -10.40 13.81
N LYS A 22 1.44 -9.27 13.75
CA LYS A 22 -0.03 -9.20 13.82
C LYS A 22 -0.66 -9.46 12.45
N ASP A 23 -1.98 -9.63 12.42
CA ASP A 23 -2.74 -9.80 11.19
C ASP A 23 -3.15 -8.47 10.55
N SER A 24 -3.10 -7.37 11.30
CA SER A 24 -3.35 -6.04 10.79
C SER A 24 -2.65 -4.95 11.59
N ALA A 25 -2.42 -3.82 10.94
CA ALA A 25 -1.88 -2.61 11.55
C ALA A 25 -2.44 -1.37 10.85
N VAL A 26 -2.81 -0.35 11.64
CA VAL A 26 -3.07 1.00 11.11
C VAL A 26 -1.80 1.81 11.20
N VAL A 27 -1.30 2.27 10.06
CA VAL A 27 -0.05 3.03 9.94
C VAL A 27 -0.28 4.33 9.20
N GLU A 28 0.63 5.29 9.36
CA GLU A 28 0.72 6.42 8.42
C GLU A 28 1.26 5.91 7.08
N ALA A 29 0.65 6.33 5.98
CA ALA A 29 1.02 5.87 4.64
C ALA A 29 2.49 6.18 4.33
N GLY A 30 3.01 7.30 4.82
CA GLY A 30 4.42 7.70 4.70
C GLY A 30 5.40 6.67 5.24
N THR A 31 4.98 5.82 6.17
CA THR A 31 5.82 4.75 6.72
C THR A 31 5.92 3.52 5.81
N LEU A 32 5.18 3.45 4.69
CA LEU A 32 5.30 2.35 3.72
C LEU A 32 6.65 2.32 3.00
N THR A 33 7.38 3.43 3.02
CA THR A 33 8.66 3.59 2.33
C THR A 33 9.63 4.40 3.19
N ASP A 34 10.91 4.32 2.89
CA ASP A 34 11.99 5.10 3.53
C ASP A 34 12.40 6.34 2.72
N PHE A 35 11.86 6.51 1.51
CA PHE A 35 12.07 7.68 0.67
C PHE A 35 10.85 8.63 0.67
N ALA A 36 11.11 9.89 0.31
CA ALA A 36 10.09 10.93 0.30
C ALA A 36 9.22 10.91 -0.97
N TRP A 37 7.92 11.12 -0.78
CA TRP A 37 6.91 11.33 -1.82
C TRP A 37 5.80 12.25 -1.30
N LYS A 38 5.05 12.87 -2.21
CA LYS A 38 3.93 13.78 -1.89
C LYS A 38 2.59 13.06 -1.91
N THR A 39 2.41 12.19 -2.89
CA THR A 39 1.18 11.45 -3.11
C THR A 39 1.49 10.02 -3.52
N LEU A 40 0.75 9.07 -2.97
CA LEU A 40 0.77 7.65 -3.35
C LEU A 40 -0.63 7.25 -3.84
N CYS A 41 -0.74 6.84 -5.10
CA CYS A 41 -2.00 6.34 -5.67
C CYS A 41 -1.96 4.83 -5.86
N PHE A 42 -3.09 4.17 -5.62
CA PHE A 42 -3.28 2.74 -5.81
C PHE A 42 -4.16 2.53 -7.04
N GLU A 43 -3.63 1.85 -8.05
CA GLU A 43 -4.38 1.52 -9.26
C GLU A 43 -4.42 0.01 -9.45
N ARG A 44 -5.59 -0.50 -9.86
CA ARG A 44 -5.75 -1.90 -10.23
C ARG A 44 -5.63 -2.02 -11.74
N ASP A 45 -4.67 -2.82 -12.17
CA ASP A 45 -4.45 -3.20 -13.56
C ASP A 45 -4.19 -4.72 -13.59
N ASP A 46 -3.36 -5.24 -14.50
CA ASP A 46 -2.83 -6.61 -14.49
C ASP A 46 -2.09 -6.97 -13.18
N SER A 47 -1.71 -5.95 -12.39
CA SER A 47 -1.15 -6.06 -11.05
C SER A 47 -1.60 -4.85 -10.22
N LEU A 48 -1.36 -4.86 -8.89
CA LEU A 48 -1.55 -3.67 -8.09
C LEU A 48 -0.40 -2.68 -8.37
N LEU A 49 -0.72 -1.49 -8.86
CA LEU A 49 0.27 -0.44 -9.12
C LEU A 49 0.28 0.58 -7.98
N LEU A 50 1.43 0.74 -7.35
CA LEU A 50 1.70 1.85 -6.43
C LEU A 50 2.42 2.97 -7.18
N LYS A 51 1.73 4.09 -7.42
CA LYS A 51 2.29 5.25 -8.10
C LYS A 51 2.69 6.32 -7.10
N PHE A 52 3.98 6.61 -7.02
CA PHE A 52 4.53 7.64 -6.14
C PHE A 52 4.80 8.92 -6.94
N ASP A 53 4.12 10.01 -6.59
CA ASP A 53 4.50 11.35 -7.05
C ASP A 53 5.47 11.99 -6.05
N GLN A 54 6.66 12.34 -6.52
CA GLN A 54 7.74 12.90 -5.71
C GLN A 54 7.90 14.42 -5.92
N GLY A 55 6.92 15.06 -6.57
CA GLY A 55 6.90 16.51 -6.75
C GLY A 55 7.73 17.00 -7.92
N GLY A 56 7.71 16.25 -9.02
CA GLY A 56 8.47 16.51 -10.25
C GLY A 56 8.79 15.25 -11.03
N GLU A 57 8.71 14.10 -10.35
CA GLU A 57 8.95 12.78 -10.90
C GLU A 57 7.89 11.80 -10.38
N THR A 58 7.48 10.87 -11.24
CA THR A 58 6.57 9.77 -10.89
C THR A 58 7.23 8.44 -11.13
N SER A 59 7.27 7.62 -10.08
CA SER A 59 7.72 6.24 -10.13
C SER A 59 6.58 5.27 -9.85
N VAL A 60 6.67 4.06 -10.38
CA VAL A 60 5.61 3.04 -10.30
C VAL A 60 6.19 1.73 -9.80
N LEU A 61 5.64 1.21 -8.69
CA LEU A 61 5.98 -0.11 -8.17
C LEU A 61 4.82 -1.09 -8.46
N PRO A 62 4.99 -2.03 -9.41
CA PRO A 62 4.02 -3.10 -9.62
C PRO A 62 4.15 -4.19 -8.54
N LEU A 63 3.02 -4.60 -7.99
CA LEU A 63 2.90 -5.62 -6.95
C LEU A 63 1.94 -6.74 -7.40
N PRO A 64 2.35 -8.01 -7.35
CA PRO A 64 1.53 -9.13 -7.79
C PRO A 64 0.35 -9.37 -6.85
N TYR A 65 -0.82 -9.71 -7.40
CA TYR A 65 -2.05 -9.92 -6.62
C TYR A 65 -1.99 -11.12 -5.66
N GLU A 66 -1.07 -12.05 -5.90
CA GLU A 66 -0.77 -13.15 -4.99
C GLU A 66 -0.15 -12.69 -3.67
N GLU A 67 0.49 -11.50 -3.66
CA GLU A 67 1.15 -10.92 -2.49
C GLU A 67 0.43 -9.66 -1.96
N PHE A 68 -0.15 -8.82 -2.83
CA PHE A 68 -0.74 -7.54 -2.44
C PHE A 68 -1.97 -7.18 -3.26
N PHE A 69 -2.96 -6.55 -2.63
CA PHE A 69 -4.13 -6.04 -3.34
C PHE A 69 -4.77 -4.85 -2.62
N VAL A 70 -5.61 -4.13 -3.35
CA VAL A 70 -6.70 -3.32 -2.81
C VAL A 70 -7.99 -3.93 -3.33
N ASP A 71 -9.09 -3.83 -2.58
CA ASP A 71 -10.38 -4.33 -3.05
C ASP A 71 -10.97 -3.43 -4.15
N GLU A 72 -12.05 -3.87 -4.80
CA GLU A 72 -12.72 -3.10 -5.84
C GLU A 72 -13.28 -1.76 -5.31
N ALA A 73 -13.40 -0.75 -6.16
CA ALA A 73 -13.70 0.64 -5.79
C ALA A 73 -15.05 0.79 -5.09
N HIS A 74 -15.98 -0.13 -5.36
CA HIS A 74 -17.29 -0.17 -4.71
C HIS A 74 -17.26 -0.76 -3.29
N VAL A 75 -16.16 -1.40 -2.89
CA VAL A 75 -15.96 -1.95 -1.55
C VAL A 75 -15.58 -0.83 -0.59
N ALA A 76 -16.20 -0.84 0.58
CA ALA A 76 -15.96 0.15 1.61
C ALA A 76 -14.48 0.24 1.98
N ASN A 77 -13.97 1.47 2.08
CA ASN A 77 -12.58 1.78 2.38
C ASN A 77 -11.56 1.30 1.34
N SER A 78 -12.00 0.89 0.14
CA SER A 78 -11.07 0.61 -0.96
C SER A 78 -10.20 1.83 -1.26
N LEU A 79 -8.95 1.52 -1.62
CA LEU A 79 -7.97 2.47 -2.13
C LEU A 79 -7.88 2.45 -3.66
N GLU A 80 -8.64 1.60 -4.37
CA GLU A 80 -8.68 1.64 -5.84
C GLU A 80 -9.00 3.05 -6.33
N ASP A 81 -8.22 3.50 -7.32
CA ASP A 81 -8.27 4.84 -7.94
C ASP A 81 -8.24 6.00 -6.93
N SER A 82 -7.70 5.75 -5.74
CA SER A 82 -7.56 6.72 -4.66
C SER A 82 -6.08 6.99 -4.38
N CYS A 83 -5.81 8.21 -3.93
CA CYS A 83 -4.49 8.61 -3.51
C CYS A 83 -4.46 9.00 -2.03
N VAL A 84 -3.32 8.78 -1.40
CA VAL A 84 -3.03 9.15 -0.02
C VAL A 84 -1.80 10.05 0.05
N THR A 85 -1.74 10.87 1.08
CA THR A 85 -0.58 11.66 1.50
C THR A 85 0.22 10.91 2.58
N PRO A 86 1.48 11.28 2.85
CA PRO A 86 2.28 10.61 3.87
C PRO A 86 1.62 10.57 5.26
N SER A 87 0.83 11.59 5.61
CA SER A 87 0.14 11.70 6.90
C SER A 87 -1.19 10.93 6.97
N ASP A 88 -1.73 10.48 5.84
CA ASP A 88 -2.98 9.73 5.85
C ASP A 88 -2.79 8.37 6.52
N ARG A 89 -3.79 7.94 7.27
CA ARG A 89 -3.77 6.63 7.92
C ARG A 89 -4.40 5.58 7.02
N ILE A 90 -3.70 4.48 6.84
CA ILE A 90 -4.16 3.31 6.10
C ILE A 90 -4.16 2.08 7.00
N LEU A 91 -5.03 1.14 6.69
CA LEU A 91 -5.03 -0.20 7.27
C LEU A 91 -4.27 -1.14 6.33
N ILE A 92 -3.26 -1.81 6.88
CA ILE A 92 -2.58 -2.94 6.25
C ILE A 92 -3.11 -4.19 6.94
N LYS A 93 -3.61 -5.16 6.17
CA LYS A 93 -4.26 -6.35 6.73
C LYS A 93 -3.95 -7.60 5.91
N LYS A 94 -3.68 -8.72 6.56
CA LYS A 94 -3.62 -10.02 5.89
C LYS A 94 -5.03 -10.45 5.46
N LYS A 95 -5.19 -10.89 4.22
CA LYS A 95 -6.47 -11.43 3.73
C LYS A 95 -6.95 -12.61 4.57
N TYR A 96 -6.03 -13.49 4.97
CA TYR A 96 -6.29 -14.67 5.76
C TYR A 96 -5.52 -14.59 7.10
N PRO A 97 -6.20 -14.33 8.23
CA PRO A 97 -5.58 -14.27 9.56
C PRO A 97 -4.75 -15.51 9.87
N GLY A 98 -3.54 -15.33 10.42
CA GLY A 98 -2.63 -16.44 10.73
C GLY A 98 -1.86 -17.05 9.54
N TYR A 99 -2.11 -16.61 8.30
CA TYR A 99 -1.39 -17.08 7.10
C TYR A 99 -0.61 -15.95 6.44
N GLN A 100 0.48 -16.28 5.74
CA GLN A 100 1.18 -15.36 4.82
C GLN A 100 0.39 -15.20 3.50
N GLY A 101 -0.92 -14.98 3.59
CA GLY A 101 -1.76 -14.67 2.43
C GLY A 101 -1.50 -13.25 1.93
N PRO A 102 -2.14 -12.85 0.81
CA PRO A 102 -1.94 -11.52 0.26
C PRO A 102 -2.34 -10.45 1.27
N ILE A 103 -1.62 -9.33 1.22
CA ILE A 103 -1.82 -8.18 2.08
C ILE A 103 -2.75 -7.19 1.36
N GLU A 104 -3.79 -6.80 2.06
CA GLU A 104 -4.75 -5.81 1.65
C GLU A 104 -4.36 -4.43 2.20
N PHE A 105 -4.43 -3.42 1.33
CA PHE A 105 -4.39 -2.02 1.74
C PHE A 105 -5.81 -1.42 1.69
N GLN A 106 -6.22 -0.77 2.78
CA GLN A 106 -7.49 -0.06 2.88
C GLN A 106 -7.27 1.33 3.48
N LYS A 107 -8.21 2.25 3.24
CA LYS A 107 -8.33 3.47 4.05
C LYS A 107 -8.55 3.06 5.50
N ALA A 108 -7.84 3.67 6.45
CA ALA A 108 -8.13 3.40 7.85
C ALA A 108 -9.54 3.93 8.16
N ALA A 109 -10.36 3.11 8.83
CA ALA A 109 -11.63 3.60 9.33
C ALA A 109 -11.38 4.82 10.23
N GLN A 110 -12.02 5.95 9.93
CA GLN A 110 -12.08 7.03 10.90
C GLN A 110 -12.90 6.49 12.07
N GLY A 111 -12.22 6.20 13.19
CA GLY A 111 -12.92 5.87 14.42
C GLY A 111 -13.87 7.02 14.74
N GLY A 112 -15.16 6.73 14.85
CA GLY A 112 -16.16 7.68 15.33
C GLY A 112 -15.92 8.09 16.77
#